data_AF-A0A2E4QHD5-F1
#
_entry.id   AF-A0A2E4QHD5-F1
#
_cell.length_a   1.000
_cell.length_b   1.000
_cell.length_c   1.000
_cell.angle_alpha   90.00
_cell.angle_beta   90.00
_cell.angle_gamma   90.00
#
_symmetry.space_group_name_H-M   'P 1'
#
loop_
_entity.id
_entity.type
_entity.pdbx_description
1 polymer ?
#
loop_
_entity_poly.entity_id
_entity_poly.type
_entity_poly.pdbx_seq_one_letter_code
_entity_poly.pdbx_strand_id
1 'polypeptide(L)'
;LQFVDNVCWASASTADGDDDGVYDKNDLCPNTTTGLAVDTDGCSDSDNDGFDTDLEIDCNTDPNDPLSFPTDIDNDQTCDYLDTDKDGDGYLDADEIAAGTDHLDPTSKPANRLPECSVYYNLEIDGIPTSFDGEAAIPALSGVTATTAASALTPTTVTIPAGSYYITAHCIDPDGDDVTVTVNDITVGPMAGEVSGAALIEIGEDVEETIDVQITWSDGTDSLTALVTVELDGDSGGFIPGFGASLAIMALIGAGFVLVRKDD
;
A
#
# COMPACT_ATOMS: atom_id res chain seq x y z
N LEU A 1 -1.49 -24.48 58.42
CA LEU A 1 -1.84 -24.20 57.01
C LEU A 1 -3.01 -25.09 56.66
N GLN A 2 -4.24 -24.59 56.88
CA GLN A 2 -5.44 -25.27 56.40
C GLN A 2 -5.68 -24.77 54.98
N PHE A 3 -5.55 -25.65 54.01
CA PHE A 3 -6.01 -25.41 52.65
C PHE A 3 -7.50 -25.73 52.65
N VAL A 4 -8.33 -24.72 52.42
CA VAL A 4 -9.76 -24.92 52.18
C VAL A 4 -9.92 -25.41 50.74
N ASP A 5 -10.32 -26.68 50.62
CA ASP A 5 -10.69 -27.32 49.37
C ASP A 5 -11.98 -26.71 48.79
N ASN A 6 -11.99 -26.53 47.47
CA ASN A 6 -13.17 -26.41 46.61
C ASN A 6 -14.28 -25.43 47.07
N VAL A 7 -14.03 -24.12 46.88
CA VAL A 7 -15.11 -23.19 46.55
C VAL A 7 -15.07 -22.94 45.06
N CYS A 8 -15.84 -23.71 44.29
CA CYS A 8 -16.24 -23.28 42.96
C CYS A 8 -17.20 -22.11 43.15
N TRP A 9 -16.72 -20.89 42.90
CA TRP A 9 -17.58 -19.77 42.53
C TRP A 9 -18.19 -20.15 41.17
N ALA A 10 -19.31 -20.86 41.18
CA ALA A 10 -20.25 -20.74 40.08
C ALA A 10 -20.94 -19.41 40.33
N SER A 11 -20.47 -18.33 39.71
CA SER A 11 -21.32 -17.16 39.54
C SER A 11 -22.48 -17.63 38.67
N ALA A 12 -23.60 -17.98 39.30
CA ALA A 12 -24.86 -17.86 38.62
C ALA A 12 -25.01 -16.35 38.39
N SER A 13 -24.64 -15.89 37.18
CA SER A 13 -25.12 -14.58 36.74
C SER A 13 -26.64 -14.62 36.90
N THR A 14 -27.15 -13.70 37.69
CA THR A 14 -28.59 -13.46 37.90
C THR A 14 -29.03 -12.20 37.17
N ALA A 15 -28.13 -11.63 36.36
CA ALA A 15 -28.47 -10.58 35.42
C ALA A 15 -29.27 -11.18 34.27
N ASP A 16 -30.29 -10.44 33.90
CA ASP A 16 -31.25 -10.66 32.83
C ASP A 16 -31.41 -9.24 32.26
N GLY A 17 -30.77 -9.00 31.11
CA GLY A 17 -30.51 -7.66 30.58
C GLY A 17 -31.73 -7.02 29.92
N ASP A 18 -32.60 -7.85 29.36
CA ASP A 18 -33.83 -7.48 28.65
C ASP A 18 -35.12 -7.89 29.39
N ASP A 19 -34.97 -8.54 30.55
CA ASP A 19 -36.05 -8.97 31.45
C ASP A 19 -37.02 -9.95 30.75
N ASP A 20 -36.50 -10.80 29.85
CA ASP A 20 -37.27 -11.79 29.09
C ASP A 20 -37.53 -13.10 29.87
N GLY A 21 -36.81 -13.29 30.99
CA GLY A 21 -36.90 -14.46 31.87
C GLY A 21 -35.77 -15.48 31.69
N VAL A 22 -34.80 -15.22 30.80
CA VAL A 22 -33.59 -16.00 30.55
C VAL A 22 -32.36 -15.18 30.94
N TYR A 23 -31.57 -15.67 31.90
CA TYR A 23 -30.38 -14.94 32.34
C TYR A 23 -29.33 -14.82 31.22
N ASP A 24 -28.69 -13.65 31.08
CA ASP A 24 -27.69 -13.30 30.04
C ASP A 24 -26.67 -14.41 29.71
N LYS A 25 -26.27 -15.19 30.72
CA LYS A 25 -25.27 -16.26 30.56
C LYS A 25 -25.78 -17.47 29.75
N ASN A 26 -27.09 -17.56 29.57
CA ASN A 26 -27.83 -18.65 28.93
C ASN A 26 -28.69 -18.15 27.76
N ASP A 27 -28.75 -16.84 27.58
CA ASP A 27 -29.56 -16.19 26.56
C ASP A 27 -28.76 -16.13 25.24
N LEU A 28 -29.36 -16.67 24.18
CA LEU A 28 -28.83 -16.67 22.83
C LEU A 28 -29.35 -15.49 22.00
N CYS A 29 -30.42 -14.84 22.44
CA CYS A 29 -31.08 -13.73 21.79
C CYS A 29 -31.07 -12.49 22.70
N PRO A 30 -29.91 -11.84 22.87
CA PRO A 30 -29.82 -10.68 23.73
C PRO A 30 -30.62 -9.52 23.15
N ASN A 31 -31.34 -8.80 24.02
CA ASN A 31 -32.22 -7.68 23.70
C ASN A 31 -33.58 -8.10 23.12
N THR A 32 -34.10 -9.27 23.49
CA THR A 32 -35.45 -9.67 23.09
C THR A 32 -36.48 -8.64 23.57
N THR A 33 -37.38 -8.22 22.69
CA THR A 33 -38.38 -7.18 22.99
C THR A 33 -39.24 -7.61 24.19
N THR A 34 -39.24 -6.77 25.24
CA THR A 34 -39.95 -7.06 26.49
C THR A 34 -41.42 -7.37 26.23
N GLY A 35 -41.87 -8.54 26.71
CA GLY A 35 -43.26 -8.99 26.64
C GLY A 35 -43.57 -9.91 25.46
N LEU A 36 -42.59 -10.21 24.60
CA LEU A 36 -42.65 -11.35 23.69
C LEU A 36 -42.56 -12.66 24.47
N ALA A 37 -43.11 -13.73 23.89
CA ALA A 37 -42.99 -15.07 24.45
C ALA A 37 -41.69 -15.68 23.94
N VAL A 38 -40.77 -15.98 24.85
CA VAL A 38 -39.47 -16.57 24.55
C VAL A 38 -39.42 -18.06 24.85
N ASP A 39 -38.52 -18.77 24.18
CA ASP A 39 -38.23 -20.17 24.43
C ASP A 39 -37.22 -20.37 25.58
N THR A 40 -36.55 -21.52 25.65
CA THR A 40 -35.56 -21.79 26.71
C THR A 40 -34.23 -21.07 26.53
N ASP A 41 -33.99 -20.56 25.33
CA ASP A 41 -32.76 -19.93 24.88
C ASP A 41 -32.91 -18.40 24.81
N GLY A 42 -34.07 -17.85 25.18
CA GLY A 42 -34.34 -16.40 25.23
C GLY A 42 -34.87 -15.84 23.91
N CYS A 43 -35.09 -16.68 22.91
CA CYS A 43 -35.47 -16.25 21.57
C CYS A 43 -36.99 -16.29 21.37
N SER A 44 -37.51 -15.36 20.56
CA SER A 44 -38.93 -15.25 20.26
C SER A 44 -39.21 -15.58 18.79
N ASP A 45 -40.11 -16.50 18.50
CA ASP A 45 -40.45 -16.91 17.12
C ASP A 45 -41.98 -16.91 16.98
N SER A 46 -42.51 -15.81 16.44
CA SER A 46 -43.94 -15.50 16.50
C SER A 46 -44.78 -16.32 15.51
N ASP A 47 -44.19 -16.75 14.40
CA ASP A 47 -44.86 -17.56 13.38
C ASP A 47 -44.29 -18.98 13.21
N ASN A 48 -43.26 -19.31 13.98
CA ASN A 48 -42.65 -20.62 14.11
C ASN A 48 -41.92 -21.07 12.82
N ASP A 49 -41.27 -20.15 12.12
CA ASP A 49 -40.48 -20.42 10.91
C ASP A 49 -38.98 -20.61 11.18
N GLY A 50 -38.54 -20.36 12.41
CA GLY A 50 -37.17 -20.55 12.88
C GLY A 50 -36.32 -19.28 12.90
N PHE A 51 -36.90 -18.11 12.61
CA PHE A 51 -36.24 -16.82 12.78
C PHE A 51 -36.73 -16.10 14.04
N ASP A 52 -35.86 -15.29 14.63
CA ASP A 52 -36.21 -14.49 15.79
C ASP A 52 -37.05 -13.27 15.37
N THR A 53 -38.10 -12.98 16.14
CA THR A 53 -39.09 -11.93 15.86
C THR A 53 -38.42 -10.55 15.79
N ASP A 54 -37.43 -10.28 16.65
CA ASP A 54 -36.74 -9.00 16.63
C ASP A 54 -35.81 -8.91 15.42
N LEU A 55 -35.13 -9.99 15.06
CA LEU A 55 -34.36 -10.08 13.81
C LEU A 55 -35.24 -9.82 12.58
N GLU A 56 -36.43 -10.42 12.51
CA GLU A 56 -37.37 -10.21 11.40
C GLU A 56 -37.79 -8.74 11.27
N ILE A 57 -38.10 -8.09 12.39
CA ILE A 57 -38.44 -6.65 12.41
C ILE A 57 -37.26 -5.82 11.89
N ASP A 58 -36.06 -6.10 12.37
CA ASP A 58 -34.83 -5.38 12.02
C ASP A 58 -34.46 -5.58 10.54
N CYS A 59 -34.72 -6.78 10.01
CA CYS A 59 -34.52 -7.16 8.61
C CYS A 59 -35.69 -6.79 7.69
N ASN A 60 -36.68 -6.07 8.22
CA ASN A 60 -37.85 -5.59 7.48
C ASN A 60 -38.66 -6.74 6.83
N THR A 61 -38.79 -7.85 7.54
CA THR A 61 -39.68 -8.98 7.22
C THR A 61 -40.90 -8.99 8.17
N ASP A 62 -41.97 -9.74 7.83
CA ASP A 62 -43.19 -9.81 8.63
C ASP A 62 -43.12 -10.97 9.65
N PRO A 63 -42.98 -10.68 10.97
CA PRO A 63 -42.83 -11.72 12.00
C PRO A 63 -44.09 -12.55 12.28
N ASN A 64 -45.15 -12.36 11.50
CA ASN A 64 -46.38 -13.14 11.61
C ASN A 64 -46.70 -13.90 10.31
N ASP A 65 -45.78 -13.91 9.34
CA ASP A 65 -45.92 -14.63 8.08
C ASP A 65 -44.71 -15.56 7.85
N PRO A 66 -44.86 -16.88 8.04
CA PRO A 66 -43.74 -17.85 8.00
C PRO A 66 -43.16 -18.09 6.60
N LEU A 67 -43.60 -17.29 5.62
CA LEU A 67 -43.05 -17.22 4.26
C LEU A 67 -42.22 -15.94 4.03
N SER A 68 -42.14 -15.08 5.03
CA SER A 68 -41.45 -13.80 5.02
C SER A 68 -40.27 -13.85 6.00
N PHE A 69 -39.20 -14.52 5.62
CA PHE A 69 -38.00 -14.66 6.45
C PHE A 69 -36.84 -13.77 5.95
N PRO A 70 -35.92 -13.34 6.85
CA PRO A 70 -34.70 -12.62 6.48
C PRO A 70 -33.83 -13.41 5.50
N THR A 71 -33.19 -12.70 4.56
CA THR A 71 -32.14 -13.26 3.70
C THR A 71 -30.76 -12.86 4.21
N ASP A 72 -29.80 -13.75 4.05
CA ASP A 72 -28.41 -13.61 4.48
C ASP A 72 -27.55 -14.35 3.44
N ILE A 73 -27.01 -13.62 2.47
CA ILE A 73 -26.33 -14.18 1.30
C ILE A 73 -24.96 -14.78 1.67
N ASP A 74 -24.21 -14.13 2.55
CA ASP A 74 -22.85 -14.53 2.93
C ASP A 74 -22.80 -15.40 4.21
N ASN A 75 -23.91 -15.47 4.96
CA ASN A 75 -24.10 -16.21 6.20
C ASN A 75 -23.25 -15.67 7.37
N ASP A 76 -23.03 -14.36 7.45
CA ASP A 76 -22.30 -13.71 8.54
C ASP A 76 -23.16 -13.43 9.79
N GLN A 77 -24.47 -13.73 9.72
CA GLN A 77 -25.53 -13.48 10.71
C GLN A 77 -26.11 -12.05 10.68
N THR A 78 -25.73 -11.25 9.69
CA THR A 78 -26.37 -9.99 9.34
C THR A 78 -27.27 -10.24 8.14
N CYS A 79 -28.53 -9.85 8.23
CA CYS A 79 -29.39 -9.98 7.06
C CYS A 79 -29.04 -8.94 5.98
N ASP A 80 -29.29 -9.27 4.71
CA ASP A 80 -28.98 -8.44 3.55
C ASP A 80 -29.53 -7.00 3.67
N TYR A 81 -30.64 -6.81 4.40
CA TYR A 81 -31.24 -5.50 4.61
C TYR A 81 -30.36 -4.57 5.47
N LEU A 82 -29.65 -5.14 6.44
CA LEU A 82 -28.74 -4.43 7.36
C LEU A 82 -27.26 -4.55 6.94
N ASP A 83 -26.96 -5.47 6.04
CA ASP A 83 -25.61 -5.71 5.57
C ASP A 83 -25.19 -4.75 4.45
N THR A 84 -23.95 -4.26 4.57
CA THR A 84 -23.28 -3.36 3.63
C THR A 84 -22.32 -4.05 2.68
N ASP A 85 -22.01 -5.33 2.89
CA ASP A 85 -21.17 -6.21 2.06
C ASP A 85 -21.90 -7.55 1.94
N LYS A 86 -23.00 -7.56 1.16
CA LYS A 86 -23.99 -8.66 1.20
C LYS A 86 -23.43 -10.02 0.83
N ASP A 87 -22.40 -10.06 0.00
CA ASP A 87 -21.79 -11.31 -0.43
C ASP A 87 -20.50 -11.66 0.34
N GLY A 88 -20.11 -10.82 1.31
CA GLY A 88 -19.05 -11.07 2.28
C GLY A 88 -17.67 -11.15 1.64
N ASP A 89 -17.48 -10.49 0.50
CA ASP A 89 -16.30 -10.65 -0.33
C ASP A 89 -15.18 -9.64 0.01
N GLY A 90 -15.49 -8.70 0.90
CA GLY A 90 -14.61 -7.66 1.42
C GLY A 90 -14.80 -6.30 0.76
N TYR A 91 -15.69 -6.15 -0.21
CA TYR A 91 -16.04 -4.89 -0.84
C TYR A 91 -17.45 -4.45 -0.44
N LEU A 92 -17.61 -3.16 -0.11
CA LEU A 92 -18.95 -2.64 0.22
C LEU A 92 -19.83 -2.61 -1.04
N ASP A 93 -21.11 -2.92 -0.91
CA ASP A 93 -22.10 -2.87 -1.99
C ASP A 93 -22.04 -1.55 -2.77
N ALA A 94 -21.84 -0.44 -2.05
CA ALA A 94 -21.77 0.90 -2.62
C ALA A 94 -20.57 1.07 -3.57
N ASP A 95 -19.44 0.47 -3.22
CA ASP A 95 -18.20 0.55 -3.99
C ASP A 95 -18.26 -0.37 -5.22
N GLU A 96 -18.89 -1.53 -5.08
CA GLU A 96 -19.15 -2.45 -6.19
C GLU A 96 -20.14 -1.91 -7.21
N ILE A 97 -21.25 -1.31 -6.74
CA ILE A 97 -22.19 -0.61 -7.61
C ILE A 97 -21.50 0.52 -8.37
N ALA A 98 -20.56 1.23 -7.73
CA ALA A 98 -19.76 2.27 -8.37
C ALA A 98 -18.75 1.70 -9.40
N ALA A 99 -18.17 0.53 -9.10
CA ALA A 99 -17.26 -0.21 -9.99
C ALA A 99 -18.00 -0.94 -11.13
N GLY A 100 -19.32 -1.11 -11.03
CA GLY A 100 -20.15 -1.83 -11.99
C GLY A 100 -20.09 -3.35 -11.84
N THR A 101 -19.75 -3.83 -10.65
CA THR A 101 -19.71 -5.25 -10.29
C THR A 101 -21.01 -5.69 -9.60
N ASP A 102 -21.22 -6.99 -9.47
CA ASP A 102 -22.43 -7.57 -8.87
C ASP A 102 -22.22 -7.86 -7.38
N HIS A 103 -22.69 -6.94 -6.52
CA HIS A 103 -22.66 -7.00 -5.05
C HIS A 103 -23.43 -8.15 -4.38
N LEU A 104 -23.86 -9.15 -5.15
CA LEU A 104 -24.53 -10.36 -4.67
C LEU A 104 -23.80 -11.62 -5.15
N ASP A 105 -22.64 -11.47 -5.77
CA ASP A 105 -21.79 -12.54 -6.30
C ASP A 105 -20.35 -12.35 -5.78
N PRO A 106 -19.90 -13.16 -4.80
CA PRO A 106 -18.60 -12.96 -4.14
C PRO A 106 -17.39 -13.22 -5.06
N THR A 107 -17.65 -13.61 -6.32
CA THR A 107 -16.63 -13.75 -7.36
C THR A 107 -16.53 -12.54 -8.28
N SER A 108 -17.47 -11.60 -8.19
CA SER A 108 -17.57 -10.39 -8.99
C SER A 108 -16.97 -9.19 -8.26
N LYS A 109 -15.64 -9.16 -8.14
CA LYS A 109 -14.92 -8.09 -7.44
C LYS A 109 -14.60 -6.88 -8.33
N PRO A 110 -14.49 -5.67 -7.76
CA PRO A 110 -13.86 -4.54 -8.43
C PRO A 110 -12.47 -4.91 -8.98
N ALA A 111 -12.08 -4.29 -10.09
CA ALA A 111 -10.76 -4.54 -10.66
C ALA A 111 -9.68 -3.92 -9.78
N ASN A 112 -8.74 -4.73 -9.28
CA ASN A 112 -7.54 -4.25 -8.58
C ASN A 112 -6.43 -4.00 -9.60
N ARG A 113 -6.19 -2.75 -10.00
CA ARG A 113 -5.09 -2.38 -10.89
C ARG A 113 -3.95 -1.81 -10.07
N LEU A 114 -2.77 -2.39 -10.27
CA LEU A 114 -1.53 -1.89 -9.68
C LEU A 114 -1.32 -0.38 -9.93
N PRO A 115 -0.78 0.35 -8.93
CA PRO A 115 -0.52 1.78 -9.06
C PRO A 115 0.52 2.06 -10.14
N GLU A 116 0.40 3.22 -10.79
CA GLU A 116 1.36 3.70 -11.78
C GLU A 116 2.26 4.77 -11.15
N CYS A 117 3.57 4.57 -11.25
CA CYS A 117 4.55 5.50 -10.69
C CYS A 117 5.31 6.27 -11.77
N SER A 118 5.46 7.57 -11.55
CA SER A 118 6.29 8.48 -12.33
C SER A 118 7.50 8.92 -11.49
N VAL A 119 8.61 9.23 -12.17
CA VAL A 119 9.87 9.62 -11.52
C VAL A 119 10.22 11.06 -11.85
N TYR A 120 10.56 11.81 -10.82
CA TYR A 120 11.05 13.19 -10.88
C TYR A 120 12.39 13.28 -10.17
N TYR A 121 13.19 14.29 -10.53
CA TYR A 121 14.39 14.64 -9.78
C TYR A 121 14.42 16.14 -9.52
N ASN A 122 14.92 16.53 -8.34
CA ASN A 122 15.07 17.93 -7.94
C ASN A 122 16.38 18.08 -7.20
N LEU A 123 17.01 19.26 -7.28
CA LEU A 123 18.21 19.54 -6.51
C LEU A 123 17.90 19.51 -5.01
N GLU A 124 18.86 19.07 -4.20
CA GLU A 124 18.70 19.05 -2.73
C GLU A 124 18.30 20.44 -2.19
N ILE A 125 18.84 21.51 -2.79
CA ILE A 125 18.56 22.90 -2.40
C ILE A 125 17.11 23.33 -2.69
N ASP A 126 16.47 22.73 -3.69
CA ASP A 126 15.09 23.02 -4.07
C ASP A 126 14.09 22.18 -3.25
N GLY A 127 14.58 21.09 -2.65
CA GLY A 127 13.80 20.19 -1.80
C GLY A 127 12.95 19.18 -2.59
N ILE A 128 12.11 18.45 -1.86
CA ILE A 128 11.16 17.49 -2.45
C ILE A 128 9.95 18.28 -2.98
N PRO A 129 9.52 18.05 -4.22
CA PRO A 129 8.39 18.77 -4.80
C PRO A 129 7.08 18.47 -4.04
N THR A 130 6.23 19.49 -3.92
CA THR A 130 4.88 19.36 -3.33
C THR A 130 3.77 19.36 -4.37
N SER A 131 4.13 19.45 -5.65
CA SER A 131 3.22 19.42 -6.80
C SER A 131 3.91 18.75 -7.98
N PHE A 132 3.19 17.92 -8.74
CA PHE A 132 3.74 17.07 -9.80
C PHE A 132 3.24 17.44 -11.20
N ASP A 133 2.92 18.72 -11.43
CA ASP A 133 2.38 19.23 -12.71
C ASP A 133 3.42 19.37 -13.85
N GLY A 134 4.68 18.98 -13.62
CA GLY A 134 5.79 19.09 -14.57
C GLY A 134 5.99 17.85 -15.44
N GLU A 135 6.90 17.94 -16.41
CA GLU A 135 7.35 16.78 -17.19
C GLU A 135 8.15 15.84 -16.28
N ALA A 136 7.71 14.59 -16.17
CA ALA A 136 8.43 13.57 -15.42
C ALA A 136 9.69 13.13 -16.17
N ALA A 137 10.76 12.82 -15.44
CA ALA A 137 11.95 12.21 -16.02
C ALA A 137 11.63 10.81 -16.57
N ILE A 138 10.78 10.08 -15.87
CA ILE A 138 10.16 8.84 -16.35
C ILE A 138 8.65 8.93 -16.10
N PRO A 139 7.82 9.12 -17.14
CA PRO A 139 6.38 9.29 -16.97
C PRO A 139 5.65 8.06 -16.42
N ALA A 140 6.15 6.86 -16.72
CA ALA A 140 5.52 5.61 -16.31
C ALA A 140 6.60 4.54 -16.08
N LEU A 141 6.74 4.08 -14.84
CA LEU A 141 7.63 2.97 -14.51
C LEU A 141 7.02 1.64 -14.93
N SER A 142 7.77 0.87 -15.72
CA SER A 142 7.49 -0.54 -15.95
C SER A 142 8.28 -1.38 -14.94
N GLY A 143 7.59 -1.92 -13.93
CA GLY A 143 8.19 -2.81 -12.95
C GLY A 143 8.00 -4.29 -13.28
N VAL A 144 8.68 -5.16 -12.53
CA VAL A 144 8.37 -6.59 -12.47
C VAL A 144 7.82 -6.92 -11.09
N THR A 145 7.02 -7.98 -11.00
CA THR A 145 6.54 -8.50 -9.72
C THR A 145 7.70 -8.70 -8.75
N ALA A 146 7.56 -8.23 -7.52
CA ALA A 146 8.62 -8.28 -6.50
C ALA A 146 9.21 -9.69 -6.26
N THR A 147 8.48 -10.74 -6.61
CA THR A 147 8.86 -12.15 -6.45
C THR A 147 9.77 -12.72 -7.56
N THR A 148 9.88 -12.02 -8.70
CA THR A 148 10.78 -12.42 -9.81
C THR A 148 12.00 -11.50 -9.84
N ALA A 149 13.06 -11.94 -9.17
CA ALA A 149 14.42 -11.39 -9.12
C ALA A 149 14.68 -10.12 -9.97
N ALA A 150 14.91 -8.99 -9.28
CA ALA A 150 15.36 -7.70 -9.81
C ALA A 150 16.54 -7.78 -10.80
N SER A 151 17.26 -8.90 -10.86
CA SER A 151 18.39 -9.17 -11.76
C SER A 151 18.03 -9.34 -13.24
N ALA A 152 16.74 -9.37 -13.61
CA ALA A 152 16.28 -9.41 -15.01
C ALA A 152 15.70 -8.07 -15.52
N LEU A 153 15.71 -7.03 -14.68
CA LEU A 153 15.21 -5.71 -15.04
C LEU A 153 16.18 -5.02 -16.00
N THR A 154 15.67 -4.57 -17.15
CA THR A 154 16.38 -3.57 -17.95
C THR A 154 16.23 -2.24 -17.23
N PRO A 155 17.31 -1.64 -16.70
CA PRO A 155 17.19 -0.38 -15.99
C PRO A 155 16.73 0.72 -16.94
N THR A 156 15.90 1.62 -16.42
CA THR A 156 15.53 2.84 -17.15
C THR A 156 16.55 3.92 -16.81
N THR A 157 17.19 4.51 -17.82
CA THR A 157 18.27 5.47 -17.61
C THR A 157 17.74 6.91 -17.55
N VAL A 158 18.23 7.69 -16.57
CA VAL A 158 18.03 9.13 -16.46
C VAL A 158 19.40 9.81 -16.40
N THR A 159 19.65 10.80 -17.24
CA THR A 159 20.92 11.54 -17.26
C THR A 159 20.76 12.87 -16.52
N ILE A 160 21.59 13.11 -15.49
CA ILE A 160 21.57 14.36 -14.70
C ILE A 160 22.99 14.91 -14.47
N PRO A 161 23.19 16.23 -14.39
CA PRO A 161 24.51 16.80 -14.14
C PRO A 161 24.96 16.55 -12.70
N ALA A 162 26.27 16.67 -12.43
CA ALA A 162 26.85 16.45 -11.11
C ALA A 162 26.18 17.30 -10.01
N GLY A 163 25.91 16.70 -8.86
CA GLY A 163 25.30 17.36 -7.70
C GLY A 163 24.51 16.40 -6.80
N SER A 164 23.87 16.98 -5.79
CA SER A 164 22.96 16.27 -4.87
C SER A 164 21.51 16.45 -5.30
N TYR A 165 20.78 15.34 -5.46
CA TYR A 165 19.40 15.35 -5.95
C TYR A 165 18.48 14.45 -5.14
N TYR A 166 17.24 14.87 -4.96
CA TYR A 166 16.15 14.00 -4.56
C TYR A 166 15.58 13.31 -5.79
N ILE A 167 15.64 11.97 -5.83
CA ILE A 167 14.85 11.16 -6.76
C ILE A 167 13.52 10.86 -6.10
N THR A 168 12.44 11.36 -6.70
CA THR A 168 11.08 11.24 -6.17
C THR A 168 10.27 10.32 -7.06
N ALA A 169 9.69 9.27 -6.47
CA ALA A 169 8.67 8.44 -7.10
C ALA A 169 7.30 8.91 -6.64
N HIS A 170 6.45 9.24 -7.60
CA HIS A 170 5.06 9.66 -7.37
C HIS A 170 4.14 8.61 -7.97
N CYS A 171 3.38 7.93 -7.11
CA CYS A 171 2.55 6.80 -7.48
C CYS A 171 1.09 7.15 -7.28
N ILE A 172 0.28 6.93 -8.31
CA ILE A 172 -1.16 7.12 -8.28
C ILE A 172 -1.80 5.77 -8.52
N ASP A 173 -2.70 5.40 -7.62
CA ASP A 173 -3.55 4.24 -7.80
C ASP A 173 -4.84 4.64 -8.54
N PRO A 174 -5.16 3.97 -9.65
CA PRO A 174 -6.29 4.35 -10.46
C PRO A 174 -7.63 3.86 -9.90
N ASP A 175 -7.62 2.99 -8.89
CA ASP A 175 -8.80 2.46 -8.19
C ASP A 175 -9.01 3.18 -6.85
N GLY A 176 -7.98 3.87 -6.35
CA GLY A 176 -8.04 4.69 -5.13
C GLY A 176 -7.54 3.95 -3.89
N ASP A 177 -6.92 2.79 -4.08
CA ASP A 177 -6.46 1.92 -3.01
C ASP A 177 -5.28 2.52 -2.23
N ASP A 178 -4.99 1.93 -1.07
CA ASP A 178 -3.89 2.36 -0.21
C ASP A 178 -2.54 2.00 -0.83
N VAL A 179 -1.78 3.02 -1.27
CA VAL A 179 -0.49 2.83 -1.92
C VAL A 179 0.65 2.95 -0.93
N THR A 180 1.60 2.04 -1.04
CA THR A 180 2.92 2.14 -0.40
C THR A 180 4.00 2.24 -1.46
N VAL A 181 4.91 3.19 -1.31
CA VAL A 181 6.09 3.35 -2.17
C VAL A 181 7.36 3.30 -1.34
N THR A 182 8.36 2.60 -1.84
CA THR A 182 9.70 2.50 -1.29
C THR A 182 10.69 2.97 -2.35
N VAL A 183 11.46 4.01 -2.04
CA VAL A 183 12.57 4.50 -2.87
C VAL A 183 13.87 4.22 -2.13
N ASN A 184 14.70 3.35 -2.70
CA ASN A 184 15.80 2.64 -2.05
C ASN A 184 15.31 1.92 -0.78
N ASP A 185 15.60 2.48 0.40
CA ASP A 185 15.20 1.92 1.71
C ASP A 185 14.18 2.80 2.45
N ILE A 186 13.70 3.88 1.82
CA ILE A 186 12.75 4.83 2.42
C ILE A 186 11.35 4.47 1.97
N THR A 187 10.51 4.05 2.91
CA THR A 187 9.12 3.66 2.65
C THR A 187 8.15 4.74 3.12
N VAL A 188 7.19 5.09 2.27
CA VAL A 188 6.10 6.04 2.53
C VAL A 188 4.78 5.35 2.19
N GLY A 189 3.79 5.46 3.06
CA GLY A 189 2.51 4.77 2.96
C GLY A 189 2.19 3.91 4.18
N PRO A 190 1.02 3.24 4.18
CA PRO A 190 -0.02 3.31 3.16
C PRO A 190 -0.72 4.68 3.13
N MET A 191 -1.07 5.16 1.93
CA MET A 191 -1.85 6.38 1.70
C MET A 191 -2.88 6.13 0.60
N ALA A 192 -4.13 6.54 0.82
CA ALA A 192 -5.22 6.31 -0.12
C ALA A 192 -5.01 7.05 -1.45
N GLY A 193 -5.05 6.30 -2.55
CA GLY A 193 -5.08 6.76 -3.94
C GLY A 193 -3.79 7.37 -4.50
N GLU A 194 -2.94 7.99 -3.67
CA GLU A 194 -1.71 8.63 -4.13
C GLU A 194 -0.65 8.70 -3.03
N VAL A 195 0.61 8.46 -3.40
CA VAL A 195 1.75 8.57 -2.49
C VAL A 195 3.01 9.04 -3.21
N SER A 196 3.85 9.79 -2.50
CA SER A 196 5.17 10.21 -3.00
C SER A 196 6.27 9.84 -2.02
N GLY A 197 7.29 9.14 -2.51
CA GLY A 197 8.49 8.80 -1.77
C GLY A 197 9.72 9.37 -2.44
N ALA A 198 10.74 9.76 -1.67
CA ALA A 198 11.97 10.28 -2.24
C ALA A 198 13.22 9.78 -1.52
N ALA A 199 14.30 9.61 -2.26
CA ALA A 199 15.63 9.33 -1.74
C ALA A 199 16.63 10.37 -2.24
N LEU A 200 17.55 10.78 -1.37
CA LEU A 200 18.66 11.67 -1.72
C LEU A 200 19.80 10.83 -2.33
N ILE A 201 20.31 11.27 -3.48
CA ILE A 201 21.49 10.72 -4.16
C ILE A 201 22.53 11.83 -4.41
N GLU A 202 23.78 11.45 -4.60
CA GLU A 202 24.88 12.36 -4.94
C GLU A 202 25.65 11.78 -6.13
N ILE A 203 25.63 12.48 -7.27
CA ILE A 203 26.28 12.03 -8.52
C ILE A 203 27.38 12.98 -8.94
N GLY A 204 28.47 12.44 -9.48
CA GLY A 204 29.61 13.24 -9.91
C GLY A 204 30.85 12.39 -10.17
N GLU A 205 31.79 12.96 -10.93
CA GLU A 205 33.02 12.25 -11.33
C GLU A 205 33.89 11.79 -10.14
N ASP A 206 33.81 12.51 -9.02
CA ASP A 206 34.58 12.24 -7.79
C ASP A 206 33.86 11.27 -6.82
N VAL A 207 32.61 10.89 -7.10
CA VAL A 207 31.79 10.02 -6.25
C VAL A 207 31.35 8.76 -7.00
N GLU A 208 30.27 8.83 -7.75
CA GLU A 208 29.74 7.77 -8.60
C GLU A 208 29.24 8.42 -9.89
N GLU A 209 29.65 7.87 -11.04
CA GLU A 209 29.21 8.31 -12.38
C GLU A 209 27.88 7.65 -12.77
N THR A 210 27.48 6.61 -12.04
CA THR A 210 26.26 5.83 -12.28
C THR A 210 25.72 5.32 -10.95
N ILE A 211 24.44 5.58 -10.66
CA ILE A 211 23.77 5.22 -9.41
C ILE A 211 22.48 4.50 -9.74
N ASP A 212 22.26 3.31 -9.16
CA ASP A 212 21.00 2.59 -9.29
C ASP A 212 20.06 2.95 -8.13
N VAL A 213 18.86 3.43 -8.47
CA VAL A 213 17.78 3.71 -7.54
C VAL A 213 16.73 2.62 -7.69
N GLN A 214 16.49 1.87 -6.60
CA GLN A 214 15.44 0.86 -6.56
C GLN A 214 14.13 1.51 -6.13
N ILE A 215 13.08 1.33 -6.92
CA ILE A 215 11.75 1.84 -6.60
C ILE A 215 10.81 0.65 -6.53
N THR A 216 10.15 0.46 -5.39
CA THR A 216 9.12 -0.57 -5.20
C THR A 216 7.81 0.11 -4.84
N TRP A 217 6.70 -0.30 -5.44
CA TRP A 217 5.37 0.20 -5.11
C TRP A 217 4.37 -0.94 -5.02
N SER A 218 3.35 -0.74 -4.20
CA SER A 218 2.39 -1.78 -3.79
C SER A 218 1.04 -1.17 -3.48
N ASP A 219 -0.05 -1.83 -3.89
CA ASP A 219 -1.44 -1.57 -3.44
C ASP A 219 -1.80 -2.36 -2.17
N GLY A 220 -0.90 -3.26 -1.74
CA GLY A 220 -1.05 -4.11 -0.55
C GLY A 220 -1.34 -5.57 -0.91
N THR A 221 -1.83 -5.82 -2.12
CA THR A 221 -2.07 -7.15 -2.68
C THR A 221 -0.94 -7.55 -3.63
N ASP A 222 -0.63 -6.68 -4.58
CA ASP A 222 0.40 -6.84 -5.58
C ASP A 222 1.51 -5.79 -5.41
N SER A 223 2.73 -6.14 -5.83
CA SER A 223 3.87 -5.22 -5.76
C SER A 223 4.77 -5.35 -6.97
N LEU A 224 5.25 -4.20 -7.44
CA LEU A 224 6.20 -4.08 -8.53
C LEU A 224 7.48 -3.42 -8.04
N THR A 225 8.60 -3.83 -8.62
CA THR A 225 9.90 -3.18 -8.42
C THR A 225 10.50 -2.81 -9.77
N ALA A 226 11.07 -1.61 -9.85
CA ALA A 226 11.87 -1.12 -10.96
C ALA A 226 13.26 -0.66 -10.48
N LEU A 227 14.23 -0.70 -11.39
CA LEU A 227 15.56 -0.11 -11.22
C LEU A 227 15.69 1.08 -12.16
N VAL A 228 15.97 2.24 -11.59
CA VAL A 228 16.26 3.48 -12.33
C VAL A 228 17.75 3.74 -12.22
N THR A 229 18.45 3.69 -13.34
CA THR A 229 19.88 4.00 -13.37
C THR A 229 20.04 5.49 -13.68
N VAL A 230 20.65 6.20 -12.75
CA VAL A 230 20.98 7.61 -12.90
C VAL A 230 22.42 7.71 -13.38
N GLU A 231 22.62 8.25 -14.57
CA GLU A 231 23.93 8.44 -15.18
C GLU A 231 24.32 9.92 -15.11
N LEU A 232 25.60 10.17 -14.87
CA LEU A 232 26.15 11.51 -14.94
C LEU A 232 25.99 12.00 -16.38
N ASP A 233 25.34 13.14 -16.56
CA ASP A 233 25.29 13.82 -17.85
C ASP A 233 26.72 14.25 -18.17
N GLY A 234 27.39 13.42 -18.97
CA GLY A 234 28.72 13.71 -19.44
C GLY A 234 28.63 14.98 -20.26
N ASP A 235 29.26 16.06 -19.77
CA ASP A 235 29.61 17.20 -20.62
C ASP A 235 30.31 16.58 -21.82
N SER A 236 29.60 16.52 -22.96
CA SER A 236 30.15 16.03 -24.20
C SER A 236 31.23 17.03 -24.52
N GLY A 237 32.44 16.76 -24.04
CA GLY A 237 33.57 17.67 -24.01
C GLY A 237 33.64 18.34 -25.35
N GLY A 238 33.05 19.55 -25.39
CA GLY A 238 32.84 20.26 -26.62
C GLY A 238 34.24 20.58 -27.08
N PHE A 239 34.69 19.84 -28.10
CA PHE A 239 35.91 20.12 -28.83
C PHE A 239 35.93 21.63 -29.05
N ILE A 240 36.71 22.38 -28.28
CA ILE A 240 36.94 23.79 -28.57
C ILE A 240 37.70 23.73 -29.90
N PRO A 241 37.09 24.13 -31.03
CA PRO A 241 37.82 24.16 -32.29
C PRO A 241 38.77 25.35 -32.16
N GLY A 242 40.01 25.11 -31.73
CA GLY A 242 40.92 26.23 -31.49
C GLY A 242 42.33 25.93 -31.01
N PHE A 243 42.58 24.85 -30.27
CA PHE A 243 43.94 24.57 -29.80
C PHE A 243 44.32 23.11 -29.97
N GLY A 244 44.89 22.82 -31.13
CA GLY A 244 45.59 21.58 -31.39
C GLY A 244 47.03 21.61 -30.87
N ALA A 245 47.54 20.38 -30.70
CA ALA A 245 48.94 19.97 -30.63
C ALA A 245 49.58 19.79 -29.24
N SER A 246 49.44 18.56 -28.74
CA SER A 246 50.54 17.61 -28.47
C SER A 246 51.73 18.07 -27.61
N LEU A 247 51.91 17.41 -26.47
CA LEU A 247 53.25 16.99 -26.05
C LEU A 247 53.25 15.52 -25.63
N ALA A 248 53.92 14.73 -26.46
CA ALA A 248 54.24 13.33 -26.24
C ALA A 248 55.41 13.17 -25.27
N ILE A 249 55.34 12.07 -24.52
CA ILE A 249 56.36 11.48 -23.67
C ILE A 249 57.63 11.16 -24.47
N MET A 250 58.83 11.48 -23.94
CA MET A 250 60.08 10.79 -24.27
C MET A 250 61.14 11.03 -23.17
N ALA A 251 61.58 9.94 -22.55
CA ALA A 251 62.72 9.86 -21.64
C ALA A 251 63.95 9.28 -22.38
N LEU A 252 65.18 9.70 -22.00
CA LEU A 252 66.42 8.89 -21.83
C LEU A 252 67.73 9.70 -22.04
N ILE A 253 68.55 9.72 -20.98
CA ILE A 253 70.01 9.49 -20.89
C ILE A 253 71.00 10.33 -21.74
N GLY A 254 71.98 10.94 -21.07
CA GLY A 254 73.29 11.25 -21.68
C GLY A 254 74.18 12.21 -20.86
N ALA A 255 75.38 11.76 -20.49
CA ALA A 255 76.28 12.35 -19.51
C ALA A 255 77.20 13.50 -19.99
N GLY A 256 77.57 14.36 -19.02
CA GLY A 256 78.83 15.09 -18.79
C GLY A 256 79.73 15.61 -19.92
N PHE A 257 80.17 16.88 -19.82
CA PHE A 257 81.58 17.28 -19.59
C PHE A 257 81.77 18.83 -19.52
N VAL A 258 82.47 19.26 -18.46
CA VAL A 258 83.56 20.27 -18.39
C VAL A 258 83.35 21.78 -18.64
N LEU A 259 83.46 22.52 -17.51
CA LEU A 259 84.29 23.70 -17.15
C LEU A 259 84.76 24.70 -18.23
N VAL A 260 84.66 26.01 -17.94
CA VAL A 260 85.74 26.90 -17.40
C VAL A 260 85.33 28.41 -17.47
N ARG A 261 85.52 29.11 -16.32
CA ARG A 261 85.91 30.53 -16.01
C ARG A 261 85.45 31.70 -16.92
N LYS A 262 85.19 32.91 -16.41
CA LYS A 262 86.14 33.77 -15.66
C LYS A 262 85.49 35.07 -15.14
N ASP A 263 85.84 35.40 -13.89
CA ASP A 263 86.03 36.68 -13.18
C ASP A 263 85.26 37.95 -13.62
N ASP A 264 84.49 38.56 -12.71
CA ASP A 264 84.93 39.65 -11.81
C ASP A 264 84.01 39.76 -10.57
#